data_AF-Q9MJH1-F1
#
_entry.id   AF-Q9MJH1-F1
#
_cell.length_a   1.000
_cell.length_b   1.000
_cell.length_c   1.000
_cell.angle_alpha   90.00
_cell.angle_beta   90.00
_cell.angle_gamma   90.00
#
_symmetry.space_group_name_H-M   'P 1'
#
loop_
_entity.id
_entity.type
_entity.pdbx_description
1 polymer ?
#
loop_
_entity_poly.entity_id
_entity_poly.type
_entity_poly.pdbx_seq_one_letter_code
_entity_poly.pdbx_strand_id
1 'polypeptide(L)'
;MSTWKTILLQDSASPLMEQLSFFHDHTLMILVIITVMVGQLMITLFFNKFNHRYLLEGQLIEIIWTILPAITLIFIAIPSLRLIYILDEMNNPSITVKTIGHQWYWSYEYSDFKSIEF
;
A
#
# COMPACT_ATOMS: atom_id res chain seq x y z
N MET A 1 -18.77 -6.76 2.03
CA MET A 1 -18.82 -6.63 3.51
C MET A 1 -17.85 -7.63 4.09
N SER A 2 -17.12 -7.24 5.14
CA SER A 2 -16.21 -8.14 5.84
C SER A 2 -16.98 -9.31 6.43
N THR A 3 -16.62 -10.52 6.05
CA THR A 3 -17.11 -11.73 6.69
C THR A 3 -16.23 -12.09 7.87
N TRP A 4 -16.70 -12.99 8.74
CA TRP A 4 -15.90 -13.44 9.86
C TRP A 4 -14.60 -14.09 9.38
N LYS A 5 -13.48 -13.76 10.02
CA LYS A 5 -12.12 -14.25 9.71
C LYS A 5 -11.52 -13.75 8.38
N THR A 6 -12.01 -12.66 7.78
CA THR A 6 -11.31 -12.04 6.65
C THR A 6 -10.00 -11.40 7.10
N ILE A 7 -8.87 -11.88 6.55
CA ILE A 7 -7.52 -11.35 6.81
C ILE A 7 -7.10 -10.35 5.73
N LEU A 8 -7.58 -10.54 4.50
CA LEU A 8 -7.27 -9.72 3.33
C LEU A 8 -8.33 -8.63 3.10
N LEU A 9 -8.12 -7.83 2.06
CA LEU A 9 -9.08 -6.83 1.57
C LEU A 9 -10.40 -7.49 1.14
N GLN A 10 -11.49 -6.71 1.16
CA GLN A 10 -12.76 -7.14 0.57
C GLN A 10 -12.63 -7.22 -0.96
N ASP A 11 -13.44 -8.09 -1.57
CA ASP A 11 -13.51 -8.20 -3.03
C ASP A 11 -13.83 -6.85 -3.68
N SER A 12 -13.13 -6.55 -4.78
CA SER A 12 -13.24 -5.28 -5.48
C SER A 12 -14.60 -5.14 -6.17
N ALA A 13 -15.32 -4.06 -5.86
CA ALA A 13 -16.55 -3.68 -6.53
C ALA A 13 -16.36 -2.59 -7.62
N SER A 14 -15.13 -2.13 -7.83
CA SER A 14 -14.79 -1.13 -8.84
C SER A 14 -13.41 -1.45 -9.46
N PRO A 15 -13.16 -1.04 -10.72
CA PRO A 15 -11.86 -1.24 -11.36
C PRO A 15 -10.70 -0.59 -10.59
N LEU A 16 -10.96 0.55 -9.93
CA LEU A 16 -9.99 1.25 -9.10
C LEU A 16 -9.59 0.43 -7.86
N MET A 17 -10.56 -0.22 -7.21
CA MET A 17 -10.29 -1.09 -6.07
C MET A 17 -9.48 -2.34 -6.49
N GLU A 18 -9.73 -2.87 -7.69
CA GLU A 18 -8.95 -3.97 -8.24
C GLU A 18 -7.48 -3.55 -8.44
N GLN A 19 -7.23 -2.38 -9.01
CA GLN A 19 -5.87 -1.84 -9.16
C GLN A 19 -5.18 -1.60 -7.81
N LEU A 20 -5.91 -1.14 -6.80
CA LEU A 20 -5.40 -0.99 -5.43
C LEU A 20 -5.04 -2.35 -4.81
N SER A 21 -5.81 -3.40 -5.07
CA SER A 21 -5.49 -4.75 -4.60
C SER A 21 -4.21 -5.30 -5.25
N PHE A 22 -4.00 -5.08 -6.56
CA PHE A 22 -2.75 -5.45 -7.22
C PHE A 22 -1.54 -4.69 -6.67
N PHE A 23 -1.70 -3.40 -6.38
CA PHE A 23 -0.64 -2.61 -5.74
C PHE A 23 -0.35 -3.08 -4.31
N HIS A 24 -1.39 -3.40 -3.54
CA HIS A 24 -1.24 -3.98 -2.22
C HIS A 24 -0.43 -5.29 -2.29
N ASP A 25 -0.77 -6.21 -3.19
CA ASP A 25 -0.06 -7.48 -3.31
C ASP A 25 1.40 -7.30 -3.76
N HIS A 26 1.66 -6.36 -4.67
CA HIS A 26 3.01 -6.01 -5.09
C HIS A 26 3.86 -5.47 -3.93
N THR A 27 3.31 -4.54 -3.13
CA THR A 27 4.02 -3.97 -1.98
C THR A 27 4.22 -5.00 -0.86
N LEU A 28 3.20 -5.83 -0.60
CA LEU A 28 3.29 -6.91 0.39
C LEU A 28 4.35 -7.93 0.00
N MET A 29 4.46 -8.31 -1.27
CA MET A 29 5.52 -9.20 -1.75
C MET A 29 6.92 -8.63 -1.44
N ILE A 30 7.16 -7.35 -1.72
CA ILE A 30 8.44 -6.70 -1.42
C ILE A 30 8.73 -6.70 0.08
N LEU A 31 7.74 -6.37 0.91
CA LEU A 31 7.89 -6.38 2.37
C LEU A 31 8.19 -7.78 2.91
N VAL A 32 7.53 -8.82 2.40
CA VAL A 32 7.80 -10.21 2.79
C VAL A 32 9.23 -10.60 2.41
N ILE A 33 9.72 -10.22 1.24
CA ILE A 33 11.12 -10.49 0.83
C ILE A 33 12.12 -9.83 1.79
N ILE A 34 11.90 -8.54 2.12
CA ILE A 34 12.79 -7.80 3.02
C ILE A 34 12.77 -8.42 4.43
N THR A 35 11.59 -8.72 4.96
CA THR A 35 11.45 -9.30 6.31
C THR A 35 12.09 -10.69 6.41
N VAL A 36 11.94 -11.54 5.40
CA VAL A 36 12.59 -12.86 5.35
C VAL A 36 14.12 -12.72 5.21
N MET A 37 14.60 -11.80 4.36
CA MET A 37 16.03 -11.53 4.20
C MET A 37 16.67 -11.07 5.52
N VAL A 38 16.07 -10.09 6.20
CA VAL A 38 16.55 -9.57 7.48
C VAL A 38 16.45 -10.66 8.55
N GLY A 39 15.35 -11.41 8.59
CA GLY A 39 15.17 -12.53 9.52
C GLY A 39 16.27 -13.58 9.39
N GLN A 40 16.62 -13.96 8.15
CA GLN A 40 17.69 -14.92 7.90
C GLN A 40 19.07 -14.37 8.30
N LEU A 41 19.36 -13.09 8.04
CA LEU A 41 20.62 -12.45 8.48
C LEU A 41 20.74 -12.47 10.01
N MET A 42 19.67 -12.12 10.72
CA MET A 42 19.66 -12.16 12.18
C MET A 42 19.88 -13.59 12.71
N ILE A 43 19.19 -14.58 12.14
CA ILE A 43 19.35 -16.00 12.54
C ILE A 43 20.80 -16.46 12.35
N THR A 44 21.41 -16.16 11.21
CA THR A 44 22.78 -16.59 10.92
C THR A 44 23.82 -15.94 11.84
N LEU A 45 23.62 -14.69 12.26
CA LEU A 45 24.48 -14.03 13.25
C LEU A 45 24.42 -14.71 14.63
N PHE A 46 23.24 -15.16 15.08
CA PHE A 46 23.10 -15.85 16.37
C PHE A 46 23.78 -17.22 16.40
N PHE A 47 23.81 -17.94 15.26
CA PHE A 47 24.41 -19.28 15.18
C PHE A 47 25.87 -19.27 14.69
N ASN A 48 26.46 -18.11 14.42
CA ASN A 48 27.85 -18.02 13.96
C ASN A 48 28.83 -18.26 15.11
N LYS A 49 29.78 -19.18 14.92
CA LYS A 49 30.84 -19.50 15.90
C LYS A 49 32.12 -18.68 15.69
N PHE A 50 32.29 -18.06 14.52
CA PHE A 50 33.48 -17.30 14.19
C PHE A 50 33.36 -15.87 14.74
N ASN A 51 34.47 -15.36 15.30
CA ASN A 51 34.54 -14.01 15.85
C ASN A 51 35.45 -13.13 15.00
N HIS A 52 34.95 -11.96 14.61
CA HIS A 52 35.73 -10.92 13.95
C HIS A 52 35.46 -9.56 14.61
N ARG A 53 36.38 -9.13 15.50
CA ARG A 53 36.15 -7.99 16.41
C ARG A 53 36.74 -6.66 15.95
N TYR A 54 37.69 -6.69 15.02
CA TYR A 54 38.46 -5.50 14.62
C TYR A 54 37.95 -4.84 13.33
N LEU A 55 36.76 -5.23 12.84
CA LEU A 55 36.09 -4.53 11.74
C LEU A 55 35.51 -3.22 12.28
N LEU A 56 36.18 -2.10 11.99
CA LEU A 56 35.73 -0.77 12.42
C LEU A 56 34.89 -0.06 11.35
N GLU A 57 35.22 -0.28 10.08
CA GLU A 57 34.55 0.38 8.95
C GLU A 57 34.36 -0.58 7.78
N GLY A 58 33.31 -0.33 7.01
CA GLY A 58 32.91 -1.18 5.89
C GLY A 58 32.21 -0.39 4.80
N GLN A 59 32.85 0.67 4.28
CA GLN A 59 32.23 1.61 3.33
C GLN A 59 31.50 0.94 2.16
N LEU A 60 32.07 -0.14 1.62
CA LEU A 60 31.43 -0.89 0.53
C LEU A 60 30.08 -1.50 0.95
N ILE A 61 29.97 -2.03 2.17
CA ILE A 61 28.72 -2.59 2.71
C ILE A 61 27.71 -1.45 2.93
N GLU A 62 28.17 -0.30 3.40
CA GLU A 62 27.31 0.85 3.62
C GLU A 62 26.68 1.38 2.32
N ILE A 63 27.49 1.44 1.27
CA ILE A 63 27.01 1.82 -0.07
C ILE A 63 25.96 0.81 -0.54
N ILE A 64 26.21 -0.50 -0.39
CA ILE A 64 25.29 -1.56 -0.82
C ILE A 64 23.95 -1.46 -0.09
N TRP A 65 23.94 -1.37 1.25
CA TRP A 65 22.70 -1.32 2.03
C TRP A 65 21.97 0.03 1.93
N THR A 66 22.57 1.05 1.33
CA THR A 66 21.92 2.35 1.11
C THR A 66 21.26 2.38 -0.28
N ILE A 67 21.98 1.91 -1.30
CA ILE A 67 21.49 1.90 -2.68
C ILE A 67 20.39 0.85 -2.88
N LEU A 68 20.52 -0.35 -2.30
CA LEU A 68 19.52 -1.41 -2.43
C LEU A 68 18.13 -0.94 -1.98
N PRO A 69 17.93 -0.43 -0.74
CA PRO A 69 16.63 0.07 -0.30
C PRO A 69 16.13 1.25 -1.14
N ALA A 70 17.00 2.18 -1.54
CA ALA A 70 16.60 3.30 -2.39
C ALA A 70 15.99 2.83 -3.72
N ILE A 71 16.60 1.83 -4.36
CA ILE A 71 16.05 1.23 -5.58
C ILE A 71 14.71 0.53 -5.31
N THR A 72 14.59 -0.23 -4.21
CA THR A 72 13.31 -0.90 -3.87
C THR A 72 12.16 0.10 -3.66
N LEU A 73 12.44 1.27 -3.08
CA LEU A 73 11.43 2.33 -2.90
C LEU A 73 10.98 2.92 -4.24
N ILE A 74 11.88 3.07 -5.21
CA ILE A 74 11.52 3.54 -6.56
C ILE A 74 10.54 2.55 -7.22
N PHE A 75 10.79 1.24 -7.09
CA PHE A 75 9.88 0.21 -7.61
C PHE A 75 8.48 0.28 -6.98
N ILE A 76 8.36 0.65 -5.70
CA ILE A 76 7.07 0.87 -5.04
C ILE A 76 6.43 2.19 -5.50
N ALA A 77 7.24 3.25 -5.64
CA ALA A 77 6.75 4.60 -5.91
C ALA A 77 6.13 4.74 -7.31
N ILE A 78 6.71 4.12 -8.34
CA ILE A 78 6.22 4.22 -9.72
C ILE A 78 4.75 3.76 -9.87
N PRO A 79 4.36 2.53 -9.49
CA PRO A 79 2.97 2.10 -9.58
C PRO A 79 2.06 2.91 -8.64
N SER A 80 2.55 3.30 -7.46
CA SER A 80 1.79 4.11 -6.50
C SER A 80 1.38 5.46 -7.08
N LEU A 81 2.33 6.21 -7.62
CA LEU A 81 2.08 7.53 -8.21
C LEU A 81 1.13 7.44 -9.40
N ARG A 82 1.32 6.43 -10.27
CA ARG A 82 0.40 6.20 -11.39
C ARG A 82 -1.03 6.00 -10.92
N LEU A 83 -1.25 5.24 -9.84
CA LEU A 83 -2.60 5.01 -9.30
C LEU A 83 -3.23 6.27 -8.74
N ILE A 84 -2.44 7.10 -8.06
CA ILE A 84 -2.94 8.39 -7.53
C ILE A 84 -3.47 9.26 -8.67
N TYR A 85 -2.75 9.35 -9.80
CA TYR A 85 -3.23 10.12 -10.95
C TYR A 85 -4.50 9.55 -11.59
N ILE A 86 -4.64 8.21 -11.64
CA ILE A 86 -5.86 7.57 -12.15
C ILE A 86 -7.05 7.82 -11.22
N LEU A 87 -6.82 7.89 -9.91
CA LEU A 87 -7.86 8.17 -8.91
C LEU A 87 -8.36 9.61 -8.96
N ASP A 88 -7.47 10.56 -9.28
CA ASP A 88 -7.79 11.98 -9.37
C ASP A 88 -8.48 12.36 -10.69
N GLU A 89 -8.49 11.45 -11.67
CA GLU A 89 -9.14 11.69 -12.95
C GLU A 89 -10.67 11.75 -12.80
N MET A 90 -11.19 12.98 -12.75
CA MET A 90 -12.62 13.27 -12.68
C MET A 90 -13.28 12.95 -14.03
N ASN A 91 -13.86 11.76 -14.13
CA ASN A 91 -14.71 11.40 -15.27
C ASN A 91 -16.04 12.17 -15.23
N ASN A 92 -16.59 12.50 -16.39
CA ASN A 92 -17.92 13.13 -16.52
C ASN A 92 -19.00 12.20 -15.94
N PRO A 93 -19.57 12.50 -14.76
CA PRO A 93 -20.52 11.61 -14.11
C PRO A 93 -21.91 11.73 -14.76
N SER A 94 -22.66 10.62 -14.82
CA SER A 94 -24.05 10.62 -15.29
C SER A 94 -25.07 11.01 -14.21
N ILE A 95 -24.70 10.88 -12.93
CA ILE A 95 -25.54 11.14 -11.77
C ILE A 95 -24.66 11.79 -10.69
N THR A 96 -25.17 12.85 -10.06
CA THR A 96 -24.60 13.53 -8.90
C THR A 96 -25.43 13.25 -7.65
N VAL A 97 -24.77 12.80 -6.59
CA VAL A 97 -25.38 12.57 -5.28
C VAL A 97 -24.58 13.34 -4.25
N LYS A 98 -25.25 14.17 -3.48
CA LYS A 98 -24.65 14.93 -2.39
C LYS A 98 -25.02 14.30 -1.06
N THR A 99 -24.00 13.97 -0.26
CA THR A 99 -24.16 13.36 1.06
C THR A 99 -23.82 14.41 2.12
N ILE A 100 -24.76 14.69 3.04
CA ILE A 100 -24.59 15.65 4.14
C ILE A 100 -24.48 14.88 5.45
N GLY A 101 -23.39 15.11 6.19
CA GLY A 101 -23.16 14.49 7.49
C GLY A 101 -23.80 15.28 8.63
N HIS A 102 -24.63 14.61 9.42
CA HIS A 102 -25.17 15.10 10.68
C HIS A 102 -24.56 14.33 11.86
N GLN A 103 -24.90 14.69 13.09
CA GLN A 103 -24.52 13.89 14.24
C GLN A 103 -25.24 12.53 14.18
N TRP A 104 -24.47 11.47 13.94
CA TRP A 104 -24.90 10.06 13.88
C TRP A 104 -25.74 9.60 12.69
N TYR A 105 -25.98 10.44 11.68
CA TYR A 105 -26.63 10.02 10.44
C TYR A 105 -26.17 10.85 9.25
N TRP A 106 -26.54 10.38 8.06
CA TRP A 106 -26.26 11.04 6.78
C TRP A 106 -27.58 11.28 6.06
N SER A 107 -27.73 12.43 5.41
CA SER A 107 -28.83 12.70 4.48
C SER A 107 -28.30 12.81 3.05
N TYR A 108 -29.12 12.44 2.07
CA TYR A 108 -28.73 12.34 0.67
C TYR A 108 -29.63 13.20 -0.21
N GLU A 109 -29.02 14.01 -1.07
CA GLU A 109 -29.70 14.88 -2.02
C GLU A 109 -29.36 14.46 -3.46
N TYR A 110 -30.39 14.24 -4.28
CA TYR A 110 -30.27 14.01 -5.73
C TYR A 110 -30.55 15.32 -6.48
N SER A 111 -29.50 16.07 -6.81
CA SER A 111 -29.62 17.38 -7.47
C SER A 111 -30.06 17.33 -8.93
N ASP A 112 -29.87 16.19 -9.62
CA ASP A 112 -30.17 16.05 -11.05
C ASP A 112 -31.66 15.77 -11.35
N PHE A 113 -32.42 15.37 -10.33
CA PHE A 113 -33.86 15.10 -10.43
C PHE A 113 -34.66 16.17 -9.68
N LYS A 114 -35.99 16.08 -9.66
CA LYS A 114 -36.88 16.96 -8.87
C LYS A 114 -36.59 16.84 -7.36
N SER A 115 -35.51 17.46 -6.88
CA SER A 115 -35.16 17.69 -5.47
C SER A 115 -35.71 16.63 -4.52
N ILE A 116 -35.25 15.38 -4.71
CA ILE A 116 -35.65 14.26 -3.86
C ILE A 116 -34.62 14.16 -2.75
N GLU A 117 -35.07 14.31 -1.51
CA GLU A 117 -34.26 14.31 -0.28
C GLU A 117 -34.62 13.07 0.56
N PHE A 118 -33.60 12.38 1.09
CA PHE A 118 -33.74 11.20 1.95
C PHE A 118 -32.82 11.25 3.17
#